data_AF-A0A1N7SXR0-F1
#
_entry.id   AF-A0A1N7SXR0-F1
#
_cell.length_a   1.000
_cell.length_b   1.000
_cell.length_c   1.000
_cell.angle_alpha   90.00
_cell.angle_beta   90.00
_cell.angle_gamma   90.00
#
_symmetry.space_group_name_H-M   'P 1'
#
loop_
_entity.id
_entity.type
_entity.pdbx_description
1 polymer ?
#
loop_
_entity_poly.entity_id
_entity_poly.type
_entity_poly.pdbx_seq_one_letter_code
_entity_poly.pdbx_strand_id
1 'polypeptide(L)'
;MLRSKPVPCRIVTDQLRSYPATKADIPELAQVIHIFVKAAARVNNRAENRHQPTRRRERQVCGFRDARRTQAFLSCFGPIRHPFALPRHQMNAARHRVILKERLGTWHSWTVSSAVDDAI
;
A
#
# COMPACT_ATOMS: atom_id res chain seq x y z
N MET A 1 -6.40 15.71 -0.64
CA MET A 1 -5.27 16.14 -1.49
C MET A 1 -4.48 14.93 -2.01
N LEU A 2 -4.65 14.57 -3.29
CA LEU A 2 -3.93 13.49 -3.98
C LEU A 2 -2.47 13.90 -4.34
N ARG A 3 -1.75 14.54 -3.43
CA ARG A 3 -0.54 15.33 -3.73
C ARG A 3 0.66 14.55 -4.29
N SER A 4 0.65 13.21 -4.26
CA SER A 4 1.79 12.39 -4.70
C SER A 4 1.56 11.62 -6.01
N LYS A 5 0.37 11.71 -6.62
CA LYS A 5 0.06 10.96 -7.85
C LYS A 5 -0.77 11.79 -8.82
N PRO A 6 -0.49 11.73 -10.14
CA PRO A 6 -1.30 12.41 -11.13
C PRO A 6 -2.76 11.92 -11.07
N VAL A 7 -3.68 12.83 -11.39
CA VAL A 7 -5.12 12.51 -11.47
C VAL A 7 -5.32 11.41 -12.53
N PRO A 8 -5.95 10.28 -12.19
CA PRO A 8 -6.14 9.20 -13.15
C PRO A 8 -7.23 9.56 -14.16
N CYS A 9 -7.10 9.14 -15.42
CA CYS A 9 -8.18 9.32 -16.40
C CYS A 9 -9.45 8.51 -16.06
N ARG A 10 -9.29 7.44 -15.29
CA ARG A 10 -10.37 6.49 -14.98
C ARG A 10 -10.23 5.88 -13.58
N ILE A 11 -11.34 5.83 -12.87
CA ILE A 11 -11.47 5.15 -11.57
C ILE A 11 -12.43 3.99 -11.71
N VAL A 12 -12.04 2.86 -11.12
CA VAL A 12 -12.81 1.61 -11.16
C VAL A 12 -13.08 1.19 -9.73
N THR A 13 -14.35 1.09 -9.34
CA THR A 13 -14.77 0.67 -7.99
C THR A 13 -15.86 -0.38 -8.05
N ASP A 14 -16.18 -0.96 -6.90
CA ASP A 14 -17.41 -1.74 -6.74
C ASP A 14 -18.66 -0.83 -6.84
N GLN A 15 -19.84 -1.42 -6.71
CA GLN A 15 -21.15 -0.77 -6.85
C GLN A 15 -21.69 -0.13 -5.57
N LEU A 16 -20.86 0.07 -4.53
CA LEU A 16 -21.31 0.75 -3.33
C LEU A 16 -21.61 2.22 -3.62
N ARG A 17 -22.77 2.68 -3.12
CA ARG A 17 -23.27 4.06 -3.31
C ARG A 17 -22.38 5.12 -2.67
N SER A 18 -21.50 4.74 -1.75
CA SER A 18 -20.52 5.64 -1.14
C SER A 18 -19.51 6.19 -2.14
N TYR A 19 -19.06 5.40 -3.12
CA TYR A 19 -18.04 5.83 -4.07
C TYR A 19 -18.44 7.00 -4.97
N PRO A 20 -19.60 6.99 -5.66
CA PRO A 20 -20.02 8.14 -6.47
C PRO A 20 -20.26 9.39 -5.61
N ALA A 21 -20.74 9.24 -4.37
CA ALA A 21 -20.87 10.35 -3.43
C ALA A 21 -19.49 10.96 -3.07
N THR A 22 -18.53 10.13 -2.63
CA THR A 22 -17.16 10.59 -2.34
C THR A 22 -16.48 11.21 -3.56
N LYS A 23 -16.72 10.69 -4.76
CA LYS A 23 -16.18 11.29 -5.98
C LYS A 23 -16.73 12.70 -6.22
N ALA A 24 -18.01 12.94 -5.96
CA ALA A 24 -18.63 14.25 -6.12
C ALA A 24 -18.02 15.30 -5.18
N ASP A 25 -17.59 14.87 -3.99
CA ASP A 25 -16.97 15.75 -2.99
C ASP A 25 -15.50 16.12 -3.31
N ILE A 26 -14.88 15.50 -4.33
CA ILE A 26 -13.47 15.71 -4.70
C ILE A 26 -13.40 16.42 -6.06
N PRO A 27 -13.17 17.74 -6.10
CA PRO A 27 -13.14 18.53 -7.34
C PRO A 27 -12.13 18.03 -8.37
N GLU A 28 -10.98 17.53 -7.92
CA GLU A 28 -9.92 17.01 -8.80
C GLU A 28 -10.37 15.75 -9.58
N LEU A 29 -11.43 15.06 -9.11
CA LEU A 29 -11.98 13.89 -9.77
C LEU A 29 -13.18 14.20 -10.67
N ALA A 30 -13.52 15.48 -10.85
CA ALA A 30 -14.67 15.90 -11.66
C ALA A 30 -14.59 15.33 -13.09
N GLN A 31 -13.43 15.45 -13.73
CA GLN A 31 -13.19 15.00 -15.11
C GLN A 31 -12.88 13.50 -15.24
N VAL A 32 -12.81 12.78 -14.12
CA VAL A 32 -12.42 11.38 -14.10
C VAL A 32 -13.61 10.48 -14.43
N ILE A 33 -13.43 9.57 -15.40
CA ILE A 33 -14.44 8.59 -15.77
C ILE A 33 -14.56 7.56 -14.62
N HIS A 34 -15.75 7.41 -14.06
CA HIS A 34 -16.02 6.41 -13.02
C HIS A 34 -16.71 5.19 -13.63
N ILE A 35 -16.07 4.02 -13.50
CA ILE A 35 -16.62 2.75 -13.94
C ILE A 35 -16.99 1.89 -12.73
N PHE A 36 -18.24 1.46 -12.71
CA PHE A 36 -18.71 0.42 -11.79
C PHE A 36 -18.39 -0.97 -12.34
N VAL A 37 -17.79 -1.81 -11.50
CA VAL A 37 -17.50 -3.20 -11.85
C VAL A 37 -18.72 -4.07 -11.52
N LYS A 38 -19.16 -4.90 -12.47
CA LYS A 38 -20.06 -6.03 -12.15
C LYS A 38 -19.30 -7.02 -11.28
N ALA A 39 -19.87 -7.45 -10.15
CA ALA A 39 -19.20 -8.31 -9.16
C ALA A 39 -18.46 -9.53 -9.77
N ALA A 40 -18.98 -10.09 -10.87
CA ALA A 40 -18.38 -11.22 -11.59
C ALA A 40 -17.10 -10.88 -12.39
N ALA A 41 -16.87 -9.61 -12.74
CA ALA A 41 -15.81 -9.21 -13.67
C ALA A 41 -14.41 -9.10 -13.03
N ARG A 42 -14.30 -9.21 -11.69
CA ARG A 42 -13.00 -9.28 -10.98
C ARG A 42 -12.02 -8.12 -11.25
N VAL A 43 -12.49 -7.01 -11.80
CA VAL A 43 -11.64 -5.88 -12.22
C VAL A 43 -11.04 -5.13 -11.02
N ASN A 44 -11.67 -5.21 -9.84
CA ASN A 44 -11.13 -4.69 -8.59
C ASN A 44 -10.09 -5.61 -7.93
N ASN A 45 -9.80 -6.80 -8.49
CA ASN A 45 -8.84 -7.76 -7.92
C ASN A 45 -7.48 -7.13 -7.62
N ARG A 46 -7.04 -6.17 -8.44
CA ARG A 46 -5.76 -5.49 -8.20
C ARG A 46 -5.78 -4.69 -6.90
N ALA A 47 -6.87 -4.01 -6.59
CA ALA A 47 -7.03 -3.29 -5.33
C ALA A 47 -7.14 -4.30 -4.16
N GLU A 48 -7.97 -5.32 -4.31
CA GLU A 48 -8.13 -6.37 -3.29
C GLU A 48 -6.83 -7.12 -2.96
N ASN A 49 -6.07 -7.50 -4.00
CA ASN A 49 -4.78 -8.16 -3.83
C ASN A 49 -3.74 -7.25 -3.16
N ARG A 50 -3.82 -5.93 -3.35
CA ARG A 50 -2.96 -4.97 -2.65
C ARG A 50 -3.28 -4.88 -1.16
N HIS A 51 -4.51 -5.18 -0.74
CA HIS A 51 -4.91 -5.20 0.68
C HIS A 51 -4.42 -6.45 1.42
N GLN A 52 -4.18 -7.55 0.70
CA GLN A 52 -3.81 -8.85 1.28
C GLN A 52 -2.67 -8.77 2.32
N PRO A 53 -1.54 -8.07 2.07
CA PRO A 53 -0.46 -8.03 3.05
C PRO A 53 -0.82 -7.30 4.34
N THR A 54 -1.58 -6.21 4.23
CA THR A 54 -2.07 -5.45 5.38
C THR A 54 -3.06 -6.28 6.18
N ARG A 55 -4.01 -6.95 5.51
CA ARG A 55 -4.98 -7.86 6.14
C ARG A 55 -4.31 -9.05 6.83
N ARG A 56 -3.24 -9.61 6.23
CA ARG A 56 -2.45 -10.67 6.86
C ARG A 56 -1.83 -10.18 8.17
N ARG A 57 -1.29 -8.96 8.20
CA ARG A 57 -0.68 -8.41 9.41
C ARG A 57 -1.73 -8.10 10.48
N GLU A 58 -2.85 -7.50 10.10
CA GLU A 58 -4.01 -7.26 10.96
C GLU A 58 -4.48 -8.56 11.65
N ARG A 59 -4.63 -9.64 10.89
CA ARG A 59 -5.03 -10.95 11.44
C ARG A 59 -3.99 -11.52 12.41
N GLN A 60 -2.70 -11.40 12.09
CA GLN A 60 -1.61 -11.84 12.96
C GLN A 60 -1.58 -11.11 14.31
N VAL A 61 -2.01 -9.85 14.35
CA VAL A 61 -2.07 -9.05 15.58
C VAL A 61 -3.45 -9.07 16.25
N CYS A 62 -4.31 -10.03 15.87
CA CYS A 62 -5.68 -10.19 16.37
C CYS A 62 -6.54 -8.91 16.26
N GLY A 63 -6.36 -8.20 15.15
CA GLY A 63 -7.08 -6.97 14.85
C GLY A 63 -6.41 -5.71 15.40
N PHE A 64 -6.77 -4.61 14.77
CA PHE A 64 -6.32 -3.27 15.10
C PHE A 64 -7.24 -2.65 16.17
N ARG A 65 -6.88 -2.82 17.45
CA ARG A 65 -7.73 -2.39 18.59
C ARG A 65 -7.71 -0.88 18.86
N ASP A 66 -6.63 -0.21 18.49
CA ASP A 66 -6.42 1.23 18.72
C ASP A 66 -6.23 1.95 17.38
N ALA A 67 -7.11 2.91 17.08
CA ALA A 67 -7.10 3.68 15.85
C ALA A 67 -5.79 4.45 15.64
N ARG A 68 -5.20 5.04 16.69
CA ARG A 68 -3.97 5.83 16.59
C ARG A 68 -2.78 4.94 16.24
N ARG A 69 -2.65 3.80 16.92
CA ARG A 69 -1.61 2.78 16.63
C ARG A 69 -1.77 2.21 15.23
N THR A 70 -3.01 2.02 14.80
CA THR A 70 -3.32 1.51 13.46
C THR A 70 -2.93 2.50 12.39
N GLN A 71 -3.24 3.79 12.58
CA GLN A 71 -2.84 4.83 11.64
C GLN A 71 -1.32 4.93 11.53
N ALA A 72 -0.60 4.87 12.66
CA ALA A 72 0.86 4.86 12.69
C ALA A 72 1.45 3.62 12.00
N PHE A 73 0.82 2.45 12.17
CA PHE A 73 1.23 1.24 11.46
C PHE A 73 1.00 1.38 9.94
N LEU A 74 -0.20 1.81 9.53
CA LEU A 74 -0.58 1.91 8.11
C LEU A 74 0.25 2.95 7.35
N SER A 75 0.69 4.03 8.02
CA SER A 75 1.51 5.06 7.39
C SER A 75 2.91 4.56 7.00
N CYS A 76 3.51 3.68 7.79
CA CYS A 76 4.87 3.19 7.56
C CYS A 76 4.94 1.80 6.91
N PHE A 77 3.89 0.97 7.03
CA PHE A 77 3.93 -0.43 6.61
C PHE A 77 4.23 -0.63 5.13
N GLY A 78 3.63 0.17 4.24
CA GLY A 78 3.86 0.08 2.80
C GLY A 78 5.33 0.32 2.42
N PRO A 79 5.91 1.49 2.79
CA PRO A 79 7.33 1.79 2.59
C PRO A 79 8.27 0.75 3.18
N ILE A 80 8.02 0.28 4.42
CA ILE A 80 8.84 -0.75 5.06
C ILE A 80 8.74 -2.07 4.31
N ARG A 81 7.54 -2.51 3.92
CA ARG A 81 7.35 -3.83 3.31
C ARG A 81 7.89 -3.91 1.89
N HIS A 82 7.83 -2.83 1.10
CA HIS A 82 8.13 -2.87 -0.32
C HIS A 82 9.53 -3.44 -0.65
N PRO A 83 10.62 -2.99 0.01
CA PRO A 83 11.95 -3.60 -0.14
C PRO A 83 12.04 -5.05 0.32
N PHE A 84 11.17 -5.56 1.19
CA PHE A 84 11.30 -6.95 1.68
C PHE A 84 10.32 -7.93 1.02
N ALA A 85 9.45 -7.45 0.12
CA ALA A 85 8.48 -8.27 -0.59
C ALA A 85 9.09 -9.06 -1.78
N LEU A 86 10.09 -9.90 -1.49
CA LEU A 86 10.78 -10.75 -2.48
C LEU A 86 9.94 -11.96 -2.91
N PRO A 87 9.93 -12.34 -4.21
CA PRO A 87 9.21 -13.51 -4.68
C PRO A 87 9.96 -14.81 -4.33
N ARG A 88 9.84 -15.25 -3.06
CA ARG A 88 10.51 -16.46 -2.55
C ARG A 88 10.29 -17.71 -3.38
N HIS A 89 9.11 -17.84 -4.00
CA HIS A 89 8.74 -18.99 -4.83
C HIS A 89 9.42 -19.01 -6.20
N GLN A 90 10.09 -17.93 -6.60
CA GLN A 90 10.82 -17.80 -7.88
C GLN A 90 12.34 -17.84 -7.69
N MET A 91 12.83 -18.10 -6.48
CA MET A 91 14.26 -18.03 -6.17
C MET A 91 14.68 -19.16 -5.22
N ASN A 92 15.91 -19.63 -5.39
CA ASN A 92 16.51 -20.54 -4.44
C ASN A 92 16.91 -19.82 -3.13
N ALA A 93 17.17 -20.60 -2.08
CA ALA A 93 17.46 -20.07 -0.77
C ALA A 93 18.75 -19.22 -0.73
N ALA A 94 19.78 -19.60 -1.48
CA ALA A 94 21.05 -18.87 -1.54
C ALA A 94 20.85 -17.46 -2.11
N ARG A 95 20.20 -17.35 -3.26
CA ARG A 95 19.89 -16.06 -3.90
C ARG A 95 19.00 -15.18 -3.02
N HIS A 96 18.01 -15.77 -2.36
CA HIS A 96 17.15 -15.04 -1.42
C HIS A 96 17.97 -14.42 -0.27
N ARG A 97 18.91 -15.16 0.33
CA ARG A 97 19.74 -14.67 1.43
C ARG A 97 20.66 -13.52 1.01
N VAL A 98 21.28 -13.61 -0.17
CA VAL A 98 22.14 -12.55 -0.71
C VAL A 98 21.35 -11.25 -0.89
N ILE A 99 20.22 -11.32 -1.59
CA ILE A 99 19.37 -10.14 -1.83
C ILE A 99 18.85 -9.57 -0.51
N LEU A 100 18.46 -10.43 0.44
CA LEU A 100 17.99 -9.97 1.74
C LEU A 100 19.09 -9.23 2.51
N LYS A 101 20.34 -9.73 2.47
CA LYS A 101 21.50 -9.08 3.11
C LYS A 101 21.77 -7.70 2.52
N GLU A 102 21.74 -7.58 1.19
CA GLU A 102 21.92 -6.30 0.49
C GLU A 102 20.84 -5.30 0.90
N ARG A 103 19.56 -5.69 0.83
CA ARG A 103 18.43 -4.81 1.17
C ARG A 103 18.42 -4.39 2.63
N LEU A 104 18.84 -5.27 3.55
CA LEU A 104 19.05 -4.92 4.95
C LEU A 104 20.17 -3.88 5.11
N GLY A 105 21.27 -4.03 4.39
CA GLY A 105 22.35 -3.04 4.38
C GLY A 105 21.89 -1.66 3.89
N THR A 106 21.16 -1.62 2.78
CA THR A 106 20.55 -0.38 2.26
C THR A 106 19.57 0.23 3.26
N TRP A 107 18.70 -0.59 3.85
CA TRP A 107 17.74 -0.14 4.86
C TRP A 107 18.43 0.47 6.07
N HIS A 108 19.47 -0.18 6.59
CA HIS A 108 20.26 0.33 7.69
C HIS A 108 20.88 1.69 7.38
N SER A 109 21.47 1.85 6.20
CA SER A 109 22.01 3.13 5.74
C SER A 109 20.97 4.25 5.76
N TRP A 110 19.75 4.01 5.25
CA TRP A 110 18.67 4.98 5.30
C TRP A 110 18.25 5.35 6.73
N THR A 111 18.11 4.35 7.61
CA THR A 111 17.69 4.59 9.00
C THR A 111 18.76 5.26 9.85
N VAL A 112 20.04 5.05 9.54
CA VAL A 112 21.16 5.68 10.25
C VAL A 112 21.39 7.09 9.72
N SER A 113 21.33 7.31 8.41
CA SER A 113 21.49 8.64 7.81
C SER A 113 20.35 9.59 8.20
N SER A 114 19.11 9.09 8.26
CA SER A 114 17.94 9.88 8.71
C SER A 114 18.04 10.32 10.18
N ALA A 115 18.75 9.58 11.03
CA ALA A 115 18.94 9.95 12.43
C ALA A 115 19.97 11.08 12.63
N VAL A 116 20.81 11.36 11.62
CA VAL A 116 21.80 12.44 11.66
C VAL A 116 21.19 13.76 11.17
N ASP A 117 20.26 13.71 10.22
CA ASP A 117 19.59 14.90 9.67
C ASP A 117 18.48 15.47 10.58
N ASP A 118 17.84 14.65 11.42
CA ASP A 118 16.84 15.10 12.41
C ASP A 118 17.47 15.71 13.69
N ALA A 119 18.81 15.78 13.75
CA ALA A 119 19.58 16.27 14.90
C ALA A 119 20.24 17.65 14.67
N ILE A 120 19.85 18.37 13.60
CA ILE A 120 20.31 19.74 13.27
C ILE A 120 19.12 20.69 13.22
#